data_AF-A0A6I4Z196-F1
#
_entry.id   AF-A0A6I4Z196-F1
#
_cell.length_a   1.000
_cell.length_b   1.000
_cell.length_c   1.000
_cell.angle_alpha   90.00
_cell.angle_beta   90.00
_cell.angle_gamma   90.00
#
_symmetry.space_group_name_H-M   'P 1'
#
loop_
_entity.id
_entity.type
_entity.pdbx_description
1 polymer ?
#
loop_
_entity_poly.entity_id
_entity_poly.type
_entity_poly.pdbx_seq_one_letter_code
_entity_poly.pdbx_strand_id
1 'polypeptide(L)' 'MTIEEAACASQPECRECVQSCPVDILEREAGERVARVIDENVDECILCDLCVVRCPVEAVTVTKLYAAG' A
#
# COMPACT_ATOMS: atom_id res chain seq x y z
N MET A 1 3.73 -5.66 -4.74
CA MET A 1 3.89 -5.12 -3.36
C MET A 1 3.13 -6.02 -2.40
N THR A 2 3.34 -5.88 -1.10
CA THR A 2 2.59 -6.63 -0.09
C THR A 2 2.09 -5.72 1.02
N ILE A 3 1.00 -6.13 1.67
CA ILE A 3 0.41 -5.47 2.84
C ILE A 3 0.37 -6.49 3.96
N GLU A 4 0.97 -6.16 5.11
CA GLU A 4 0.82 -6.95 6.32
C GLU A 4 -0.51 -6.59 6.99
N GLU A 5 -1.46 -7.53 6.94
CA GLU A 5 -2.83 -7.37 7.41
C GLU A 5 -2.90 -7.02 8.91
N ALA A 6 -2.12 -7.67 9.77
CA ALA A 6 -2.23 -7.43 11.22
C ALA A 6 -1.70 -6.04 11.59
N ALA A 7 -0.57 -5.63 11.01
CA ALA A 7 -0.07 -4.27 11.13
C ALA A 7 -1.08 -3.24 10.57
N CYS A 8 -1.61 -3.46 9.37
CA CYS A 8 -2.57 -2.56 8.73
C CYS A 8 -3.87 -2.41 9.54
N ALA A 9 -4.37 -3.52 10.11
CA ALA A 9 -5.59 -3.56 10.90
C ALA A 9 -5.49 -2.87 12.27
N SER A 10 -4.28 -2.51 12.72
CA SER A 10 -4.06 -1.74 13.94
C SER A 10 -4.53 -0.29 13.82
N GLN A 11 -4.77 0.21 12.60
CA GLN A 11 -5.30 1.55 12.31
C GLN A 11 -6.55 1.45 11.42
N PRO A 12 -7.74 1.18 11.98
CA PRO A 12 -8.93 0.76 11.24
C PRO A 12 -9.51 1.79 10.26
N GLU A 13 -9.19 3.08 10.41
CA GLU A 13 -9.67 4.15 9.53
C GLU A 13 -8.55 4.75 8.66
N CYS A 14 -7.35 4.17 8.68
CA CYS A 14 -6.20 4.69 7.94
C CYS A 14 -6.40 4.62 6.43
N ARG A 15 -6.06 5.72 5.73
CA ARG A 15 -6.09 5.83 4.27
C ARG A 15 -4.82 6.42 3.66
N GLU A 16 -3.73 6.52 4.44
CA GLU A 16 -2.51 7.21 4.01
C GLU A 16 -1.86 6.61 2.75
N CYS A 17 -1.79 5.28 2.65
CA CYS A 17 -1.20 4.63 1.48
C CYS A 17 -2.09 4.75 0.23
N VAL A 18 -3.42 4.76 0.41
CA VAL A 18 -4.42 5.00 -0.66
C VAL A 18 -4.31 6.44 -1.15
N GLN A 19 -4.32 7.41 -0.25
CA GLN A 19 -4.29 8.84 -0.58
C GLN A 19 -2.97 9.32 -1.17
N SER A 20 -1.86 8.67 -0.83
CA SER A 20 -0.53 9.02 -1.33
C SER A 20 -0.16 8.32 -2.63
N CYS A 21 -0.94 7.34 -3.08
CA CYS A 21 -0.67 6.64 -4.32
C CYS A 21 -1.02 7.55 -5.52
N PRO A 22 -0.06 7.92 -6.38
CA PRO A 22 -0.34 8.80 -7.52
C PRO A 22 -1.01 8.08 -8.70
N VAL A 23 -1.15 6.76 -8.62
CA VAL A 23 -1.58 5.87 -9.70
C VAL A 23 -2.67 4.87 -9.23
N ASP A 24 -3.31 5.16 -8.09
CA ASP A 24 -4.48 4.45 -7.59
C ASP A 24 -4.38 2.90 -7.62
N ILE A 25 -3.24 2.34 -7.18
CA ILE A 25 -3.04 0.87 -7.09
C ILE A 25 -3.46 0.30 -5.73
N LEU A 26 -3.92 1.16 -4.81
CA LEU A 26 -4.28 0.82 -3.45
C LEU A 26 -5.68 1.33 -3.14
N GLU A 27 -6.47 0.51 -2.46
CA GLU A 27 -7.79 0.91 -2.00
C GLU A 27 -8.13 0.38 -0.62
N ARG A 28 -9.13 1.02 0.01
CA ARG A 28 -9.75 0.55 1.24
C ARG A 28 -11.25 0.82 1.15
N GLU A 29 -12.01 -0.25 0.97
CA GLU A 29 -13.46 -0.19 0.95
C GLU A 29 -14.05 0.22 2.30
N ALA A 30 -15.27 0.72 2.27
CA ALA A 30 -15.97 1.10 3.49
C ALA A 30 -16.26 -0.14 4.35
N GLY A 31 -15.85 -0.10 5.62
CA GLY A 31 -15.99 -1.23 6.55
C GLY A 31 -14.79 -2.18 6.58
N GLU A 32 -13.87 -2.07 5.62
CA GLU A 32 -12.66 -2.89 5.60
C GLU A 32 -11.58 -2.35 6.55
N ARG A 33 -10.94 -3.28 7.26
CA ARG A 33 -9.87 -2.97 8.23
C ARG A 33 -8.48 -2.98 7.60
N VAL A 34 -8.35 -3.49 6.39
CA VAL A 34 -7.08 -3.67 5.69
C VAL A 34 -7.20 -3.01 4.31
N ALA A 35 -6.15 -2.31 3.88
CA ALA A 35 -6.08 -1.83 2.50
C ALA A 35 -5.67 -3.00 1.58
N ARG A 36 -6.09 -2.97 0.32
CA ARG A 36 -5.74 -3.99 -0.67
C ARG A 36 -5.10 -3.38 -1.89
N VAL A 37 -4.36 -4.21 -2.63
CA VAL A 37 -3.83 -3.88 -3.95
C VAL A 37 -4.96 -4.06 -4.96
N ILE A 38 -5.10 -3.11 -5.89
CA ILE A 38 -5.96 -3.26 -7.06
C ILE A 38 -5.15 -3.99 -8.12
N ASP A 39 -5.45 -5.28 -8.32
CA ASP A 39 -4.68 -6.16 -9.20
C ASP A 39 -4.68 -5.65 -10.65
N GLU A 40 -5.78 -5.06 -11.12
CA GLU A 40 -5.90 -4.50 -12.46
C GLU A 40 -4.95 -3.30 -12.71
N ASN A 41 -4.58 -2.58 -11.65
CA ASN A 41 -3.74 -1.38 -11.73
C ASN A 41 -2.29 -1.66 -11.35
N VAL A 42 -1.92 -2.91 -11.04
CA VAL A 42 -0.58 -3.22 -10.49
C VAL A 42 0.56 -2.78 -11.41
N ASP A 43 0.32 -2.81 -12.72
CA ASP A 43 1.27 -2.41 -13.78
C ASP A 43 1.52 -0.90 -13.83
N GLU A 44 0.64 -0.08 -13.25
CA GLU A 44 0.79 1.39 -13.18
C GLU A 44 1.75 1.83 -12.05
N CYS A 45 2.18 0.90 -11.19
CA CYS A 45 3.06 1.21 -10.08
C CYS A 45 4.42 1.73 -10.54
N ILE A 46 4.68 3.03 -10.33
CA ILE A 46 5.95 3.69 -10.68
C ILE A 46 7.07 3.53 -9.62
N LEU A 47 6.91 2.64 -8.65
CA LEU A 47 7.92 2.34 -7.62
C LEU A 47 8.44 3.57 -6.83
N CYS A 48 7.57 4.55 -6.56
CA CYS A 48 7.90 5.82 -5.92
C CYS A 48 8.07 5.78 -4.39
N ASP A 49 7.78 4.65 -3.74
CA ASP A 49 7.84 4.43 -2.29
C ASP A 49 6.95 5.33 -1.41
N LEU A 50 6.08 6.17 -1.98
CA LEU A 50 5.20 7.06 -1.21
C LEU A 50 4.30 6.29 -0.23
N CYS A 51 3.70 5.18 -0.67
CA CYS A 51 2.86 4.35 0.18
C CYS A 51 3.62 3.70 1.35
N VAL A 52 4.92 3.43 1.18
CA VAL A 52 5.80 2.90 2.24
C VAL A 52 6.08 4.00 3.25
N VAL A 53 6.53 5.17 2.78
CA VAL A 53 6.89 6.32 3.63
C VAL A 53 5.67 6.86 4.40
N ARG A 54 4.48 6.80 3.80
CA ARG A 54 3.25 7.32 4.40
C ARG A 54 2.54 6.32 5.30
N CYS A 55 2.87 5.03 5.24
CA CYS A 55 2.23 4.06 6.11
C CYS A 55 2.65 4.27 7.57
N PRO A 56 1.75 4.68 8.48
CA PRO A 56 2.12 5.01 9.87
C PRO A 56 2.48 3.78 10.72
N VAL A 57 2.22 2.58 10.20
CA VAL A 57 2.40 1.29 10.88
C VAL A 57 3.28 0.33 10.07
N GLU A 58 3.97 0.86 9.05
CA GLU A 58 4.96 0.13 8.26
C GLU A 58 4.42 -1.18 7.62
N ALA A 59 3.12 -1.23 7.34
CA ALA A 59 2.45 -2.42 6.81
C ALA A 59 2.69 -2.64 5.31
N VAL A 60 3.18 -1.65 4.56
CA VAL A 60 3.31 -1.71 3.10
C VAL A 60 4.77 -1.97 2.71
N THR A 61 5.01 -2.98 1.87
CA THR A 61 6.34 -3.27 1.30
C THR A 61 6.31 -3.28 -0.23
N VAL A 62 7.23 -2.55 -0.85
CA VAL A 62 7.44 -2.55 -2.32
C VAL A 62 8.68 -3.39 -2.65
N THR A 63 8.47 -4.50 -3.35
CA THR A 63 9.57 -5.36 -3.84
C THR A 63 10.09 -4.86 -5.17
N LYS A 64 11.39 -4.56 -5.25
CA LYS A 64 12.10 -4.16 -6.48
C LYS A 64 13.05 -5.28 -6.88
N LEU A 65 12.83 -5.90 -8.04
CA LEU A 65 13.57 -7.09 -8.48
C LEU A 65 15.08 -6.86 -8.67
N TYR A 66 15.51 -5.60 -8.83
CA TYR A 66 16.91 -5.23 -9.11
C TYR A 66 17.54 -4.32 -8.05
N ALA A 67 16.90 -4.14 -6.89
CA ALA A 67 17.43 -3.26 -5.84
C ALA A 67 18.46 -3.94 -4.92
N ALA A 68 18.55 -5.27 -4.95
CA ALA A 68 19.64 -6.02 -4.34
C ALA A 68 20.79 -6.10 -5.36
N GLY A 69 21.73 -5.16 -5.26
CA GLY A 69 23.04 -5.25 -5.92
C GLY A 69 23.94 -6.27 -5.22
#